data_AF-A0AAE7B5C7-F1
#
_entry.id   AF-A0AAE7B5C7-F1
#
_cell.length_a   1.000
_cell.length_b   1.000
_cell.length_c   1.000
_cell.angle_alpha   90.00
_cell.angle_beta   90.00
_cell.angle_gamma   90.00
#
_symmetry.space_group_name_H-M   'P 1'
#
loop_
_entity.id
_entity.type
_entity.pdbx_description
1 polymer ?
#
loop_
_entity_poly.entity_id
_entity_poly.type
_entity_poly.pdbx_seq_one_letter_code
_entity_poly.pdbx_strand_id
1 'polypeptide(L)'
;MKKIFLGIVIVLVTIFVGCLGFKFVVSSKIESKIAELNSNGFVVKHEQNSQKFKTFGSGQIEVIYPDKVASYLFNEIEDKDLKKSLEKQFLLLDRTTKDELFEGVTFDYDFVINNITSKLDLNVYLTKLSTRTTYNLAQTYSYYANTQKVWFDELLKEKKLHLNIDEKGNYKLSDINFVIPNKAFFTFRDIFGNKSNMKIGLVKISDVYNDAYTKGSLVIDNIDMDYVSNKDKKTSKINIGNLEFADAKESFKIKNLTMDSNSLIDKENISGNSKISFDEVVVGKTAILNKTSMDISFDKIPFKKYEEMMDSLYSNNVNFEKQYDEFLKALSQNSITLSSKGEATNYVISEKKYFDTLKYDATLSLNKNIPSIKDIKSIKDIFEVIKFTVDMDNESATNLINDLSKSDVKFTFVDTEDKNIKRFETELKTDGIYINGIKALDEKELEFPSKNYDTLSYDGISGANTQVTSSYELINDNLLRVSFKYTPNMEVISAGGIAVSFPQLKDASKIKAHNTKSFDKIDYYTAGNEIYSGMLGKNVKAEYLMVEGWDENWTDPKATKEFSLDIDITDMKNSYLEINLRGGALNETDSTKKYSELAPDESQSFTKDQQSYPVNIADIDLYTITNGGK
;
A
#
# COMPACT_ATOMS: atom_id res chain seq x y z
N MET A 1 10.08 -10.88 16.96
CA MET A 1 9.89 -11.94 15.92
C MET A 1 10.03 -11.39 14.50
N LYS A 2 9.21 -10.45 14.00
CA LYS A 2 9.40 -9.82 12.67
C LYS A 2 10.81 -9.23 12.46
N LYS A 3 11.35 -8.52 13.46
CA LYS A 3 12.70 -7.94 13.42
C LYS A 3 13.85 -8.97 13.41
N ILE A 4 13.65 -10.13 14.05
CA ILE A 4 14.66 -11.20 14.13
C ILE A 4 14.70 -11.97 12.80
N PHE A 5 13.54 -12.26 12.21
CA PHE A 5 13.45 -12.88 10.88
C PHE A 5 13.99 -11.95 9.79
N LEU A 6 13.67 -10.66 9.85
CA LEU A 6 14.27 -9.63 8.98
C LEU A 6 15.79 -9.55 9.19
N GLY A 7 16.26 -9.63 10.43
CA GLY A 7 17.68 -9.70 10.77
C GLY A 7 18.39 -10.93 10.20
N ILE A 8 17.78 -12.11 10.24
CA ILE A 8 18.33 -13.35 9.64
C ILE A 8 18.37 -13.23 8.11
N VAL A 9 17.33 -12.70 7.47
CA VAL A 9 17.28 -12.47 6.02
C VAL A 9 18.30 -11.43 5.59
N ILE A 10 18.40 -10.31 6.30
CA ILE A 10 19.39 -9.26 6.07
C ILE A 10 20.81 -9.81 6.31
N VAL A 11 21.02 -10.65 7.34
CA VAL A 11 22.29 -11.31 7.59
C VAL A 11 22.63 -12.29 6.46
N LEU A 12 21.69 -13.09 5.97
CA LEU A 12 21.87 -13.96 4.81
C LEU A 12 22.19 -13.17 3.53
N VAL A 13 21.55 -12.02 3.31
CA VAL A 13 21.85 -11.07 2.22
C VAL A 13 23.22 -10.40 2.42
N THR A 14 23.60 -10.08 3.65
CA THR A 14 24.91 -9.50 4.00
C THR A 14 26.03 -10.51 3.79
N ILE A 15 25.78 -11.79 4.13
CA ILE A 15 26.68 -12.90 3.82
C ILE A 15 26.77 -13.05 2.30
N PHE A 16 25.64 -13.02 1.58
CA PHE A 16 25.59 -13.12 0.11
C PHE A 16 26.35 -12.00 -0.61
N VAL A 17 26.24 -10.75 -0.14
CA VAL A 17 27.03 -9.60 -0.64
C VAL A 17 28.50 -9.71 -0.23
N GLY A 18 28.79 -10.24 0.97
CA GLY A 18 30.14 -10.55 1.43
C GLY A 18 30.84 -11.64 0.60
N CYS A 19 30.08 -12.58 0.01
CA CYS A 19 30.60 -13.63 -0.88
C CYS A 19 31.13 -13.07 -2.21
N LEU A 20 30.61 -11.92 -2.68
CA LEU A 20 31.02 -11.30 -3.94
C LEU A 20 32.45 -10.71 -3.88
N GLY A 21 32.94 -10.36 -2.68
CA GLY A 21 34.23 -9.70 -2.47
C GLY A 21 35.45 -10.64 -2.29
N PHE A 22 35.29 -11.96 -2.40
CA PHE A 22 36.36 -12.93 -2.13
C PHE A 22 36.95 -13.56 -3.41
N LYS A 23 37.88 -12.83 -4.06
CA LYS A 23 38.87 -13.44 -4.99
C LYS A 23 40.26 -13.45 -4.35
N PHE A 24 40.82 -14.62 -4.05
CA PHE A 24 42.16 -14.76 -3.44
C PHE A 24 43.26 -15.21 -4.41
N VAL A 25 44.47 -14.68 -4.19
CA VAL A 25 45.77 -15.22 -4.62
C VAL A 25 46.64 -15.38 -3.36
N VAL A 26 47.42 -16.45 -3.32
CA VAL A 26 48.02 -17.12 -2.16
C VAL A 26 48.93 -16.22 -1.27
N SER A 27 48.77 -16.40 0.05
CA SER A 27 49.60 -15.93 1.19
C SER A 27 49.77 -14.42 1.37
N SER A 28 50.20 -13.64 0.37
CA SER A 28 50.41 -12.20 0.53
C SER A 28 49.12 -11.37 0.45
N LYS A 29 48.02 -11.93 -0.09
CA LYS A 29 46.73 -11.24 -0.13
C LYS A 29 45.80 -11.55 1.04
N ILE A 30 46.00 -12.64 1.79
CA ILE A 30 45.13 -12.99 2.93
C ILE A 30 45.33 -11.97 4.05
N GLU A 31 46.57 -11.70 4.42
CA GLU A 31 46.91 -10.67 5.43
C GLU A 31 46.44 -9.27 4.99
N SER A 32 46.61 -8.94 3.71
CA SER A 32 46.09 -7.69 3.14
C SER A 32 44.56 -7.61 3.25
N LYS A 33 43.83 -8.70 2.97
CA LYS A 33 42.37 -8.73 3.06
C LYS A 33 41.89 -8.67 4.51
N ILE A 34 42.60 -9.29 5.43
CA ILE A 34 42.35 -9.16 6.88
C ILE A 34 42.53 -7.70 7.32
N ALA A 35 43.61 -7.04 6.90
CA ALA A 35 43.85 -5.63 7.21
C ALA A 35 42.77 -4.72 6.60
N GLU A 36 42.32 -5.02 5.38
CA GLU A 36 41.22 -4.34 4.70
C GLU A 36 39.89 -4.52 5.45
N LEU A 37 39.54 -5.73 5.89
CA LEU A 37 38.33 -5.97 6.68
C LEU A 37 38.40 -5.25 8.03
N ASN A 38 39.55 -5.32 8.71
CA ASN A 38 39.75 -4.64 10.00
C ASN A 38 39.62 -3.11 9.88
N SER A 39 40.08 -2.51 8.78
CA SER A 39 39.94 -1.07 8.56
C SER A 39 38.51 -0.64 8.19
N ASN A 40 37.72 -1.58 7.65
CA ASN A 40 36.32 -1.39 7.25
C ASN A 40 35.30 -1.82 8.32
N GLY A 41 35.74 -1.96 9.57
CA GLY A 41 34.86 -2.09 10.72
C GLY A 41 34.52 -3.51 11.14
N PHE A 42 35.26 -4.50 10.62
CA PHE A 42 35.29 -5.85 11.14
C PHE A 42 36.40 -6.03 12.19
N VAL A 43 36.31 -7.11 12.96
CA VAL A 43 37.44 -7.70 13.68
C VAL A 43 37.62 -9.12 13.17
N VAL A 44 38.82 -9.40 12.66
CA VAL A 44 39.15 -10.72 12.09
C VAL A 44 40.21 -11.42 12.92
N LYS A 45 39.88 -12.61 13.41
CA LYS A 45 40.85 -13.58 13.95
C LYS A 45 41.13 -14.62 12.87
N HIS A 46 42.38 -14.97 12.68
CA HIS A 46 42.80 -15.83 11.57
C HIS A 46 43.95 -16.73 11.97
N GLU A 47 43.84 -17.99 11.59
CA GLU A 47 44.89 -19.00 11.63
C GLU A 47 45.01 -19.65 10.26
N GLN A 48 46.23 -19.93 9.81
CA GLN A 48 46.46 -20.61 8.54
C GLN A 48 47.62 -21.59 8.61
N ASN A 49 47.51 -22.64 7.80
CA ASN A 49 48.55 -23.62 7.56
C ASN A 49 48.73 -23.81 6.05
N SER A 50 49.89 -23.39 5.53
CA SER A 50 50.23 -23.47 4.11
C SER A 50 51.13 -24.68 3.84
N GLN A 51 50.64 -25.63 3.06
CA GLN A 51 51.41 -26.75 2.53
C GLN A 51 51.73 -26.54 1.04
N LYS A 52 52.60 -27.39 0.47
CA LYS A 52 53.04 -27.27 -0.94
C LYS A 52 51.89 -27.21 -1.95
N PHE A 53 50.81 -27.96 -1.72
CA PHE A 53 49.71 -28.09 -2.69
C PHE A 53 48.38 -27.52 -2.20
N LYS A 54 48.23 -27.30 -0.89
CA LYS A 54 47.00 -26.81 -0.29
C LYS A 54 47.32 -25.81 0.81
N THR A 55 46.49 -24.78 0.92
CA THR A 55 46.47 -23.87 2.07
C THR A 55 45.14 -24.06 2.79
N PHE A 56 45.22 -24.26 4.10
CA PHE A 56 44.07 -24.32 4.98
C PHE A 56 44.05 -23.06 5.82
N GLY A 57 42.89 -22.43 5.94
CA GLY A 57 42.72 -21.30 6.85
C GLY A 57 41.42 -21.43 7.62
N SER A 58 41.41 -20.89 8.83
CA SER A 58 40.21 -20.81 9.65
C SER A 58 40.25 -19.57 10.52
N GLY A 59 39.09 -19.10 10.96
CA GLY A 59 39.04 -17.91 11.77
C GLY A 59 37.64 -17.46 12.11
N GLN A 60 37.56 -16.22 12.57
CA GLN A 60 36.34 -15.56 12.99
C GLN A 60 36.31 -14.13 12.46
N ILE A 61 35.15 -13.68 12.00
CA ILE A 61 34.88 -12.31 11.57
C ILE A 61 33.72 -11.78 12.42
N GLU A 62 33.93 -10.64 13.07
CA GLU A 62 32.93 -9.97 13.91
C GLU A 62 32.68 -8.55 13.37
N VAL A 63 31.42 -8.13 13.32
CA VAL A 63 31.04 -6.76 12.92
C VAL A 63 31.12 -5.83 14.13
N ILE A 64 32.00 -4.83 14.10
CA ILE A 64 32.13 -3.83 15.18
C ILE A 64 31.51 -2.49 14.81
N TYR A 65 31.60 -2.09 13.54
CA TYR A 65 31.05 -0.81 13.06
C TYR A 65 30.10 -1.04 11.88
N PRO A 66 28.79 -1.21 12.13
CA PRO A 66 27.78 -1.51 11.11
C PRO A 66 27.80 -0.55 9.92
N ASP A 67 27.91 0.76 10.14
CA ASP A 67 27.91 1.75 9.04
C ASP A 67 29.15 1.61 8.13
N LYS A 68 30.32 1.32 8.70
CA LYS A 68 31.55 1.10 7.90
C LYS A 68 31.47 -0.18 7.10
N VAL A 69 30.96 -1.24 7.72
CA VAL A 69 30.76 -2.54 7.08
C VAL A 69 29.78 -2.41 5.92
N ALA A 70 28.62 -1.78 6.14
CA ALA A 70 27.63 -1.56 5.09
C ALA A 70 28.21 -0.73 3.93
N SER A 71 28.91 0.36 4.23
CA SER A 71 29.57 1.19 3.21
C SER A 71 30.59 0.42 2.38
N TYR A 72 31.40 -0.42 3.03
CA TYR A 72 32.36 -1.30 2.37
C TYR A 72 31.66 -2.31 1.46
N LEU A 73 30.62 -3.01 1.96
CA LEU A 73 29.87 -3.99 1.17
C LEU A 73 29.14 -3.36 -0.02
N PHE A 74 28.55 -2.18 0.14
CA PHE A 74 27.89 -1.46 -0.95
C PHE A 74 28.89 -1.01 -2.03
N ASN A 75 30.13 -0.70 -1.66
CA ASN A 75 31.17 -0.36 -2.64
C ASN A 75 31.59 -1.53 -3.53
N GLU A 76 31.41 -2.78 -3.08
CA GLU A 76 31.69 -3.98 -3.86
C GLU A 76 30.56 -4.34 -4.85
N ILE A 77 29.43 -3.64 -4.81
CA ILE A 77 28.30 -3.87 -5.72
C ILE A 77 28.56 -3.16 -7.06
N GLU A 78 28.70 -3.93 -8.14
CA GLU A 78 28.93 -3.41 -9.50
C GLU A 78 27.70 -2.67 -10.07
N ASP A 79 26.49 -3.11 -9.74
CA ASP A 79 25.23 -2.49 -10.16
C ASP A 79 24.98 -1.20 -9.38
N LYS A 80 25.15 -0.05 -10.05
CA LYS A 80 25.03 1.28 -9.45
C LYS A 80 23.62 1.58 -8.92
N ASP A 81 22.57 1.06 -9.56
CA ASP A 81 21.20 1.31 -9.15
C ASP A 81 20.87 0.49 -7.90
N LEU A 82 21.27 -0.78 -7.90
CA LEU A 82 21.15 -1.66 -6.73
C LEU A 82 21.93 -1.08 -5.54
N LYS A 83 23.17 -0.63 -5.78
CA LYS A 83 23.99 0.06 -4.78
C LYS A 83 23.26 1.27 -4.19
N LYS A 84 22.80 2.21 -5.03
CA LYS A 84 22.09 3.43 -4.59
C LYS A 84 20.82 3.09 -3.79
N SER A 85 20.09 2.07 -4.22
CA SER A 85 18.86 1.61 -3.53
C SER A 85 19.16 1.03 -2.14
N LEU A 86 20.17 0.16 -2.03
CA LEU A 86 20.58 -0.43 -0.75
C LEU A 86 21.15 0.63 0.21
N GLU A 87 21.96 1.56 -0.30
CA GLU A 87 22.46 2.70 0.47
C GLU A 87 21.30 3.53 1.04
N LYS A 88 20.31 3.88 0.21
CA LYS A 88 19.11 4.61 0.66
C LYS A 88 18.36 3.85 1.75
N GLN A 89 18.08 2.56 1.56
CA GLN A 89 17.34 1.76 2.55
C GLN A 89 18.11 1.63 3.87
N PHE A 90 19.43 1.44 3.80
CA PHE A 90 20.26 1.38 4.99
C PHE A 90 20.30 2.71 5.74
N LEU A 91 20.30 3.84 5.03
CA LEU A 91 20.24 5.18 5.63
C LEU A 91 18.91 5.48 6.34
N LEU A 92 17.81 4.81 5.97
CA LEU A 92 16.53 4.93 6.68
C LEU A 92 16.54 4.31 8.08
N LEU A 93 17.48 3.40 8.36
CA LEU A 93 17.63 2.83 9.69
C LEU A 93 18.33 3.85 10.60
N ASP A 94 17.71 4.16 11.74
CA ASP A 94 18.40 4.93 12.77
C ASP A 94 19.61 4.15 13.30
N ARG A 95 20.57 4.89 13.89
CA ARG A 95 21.80 4.29 14.41
C ARG A 95 21.53 3.19 15.43
N THR A 96 20.52 3.37 16.29
CA THR A 96 20.15 2.41 17.34
C THR A 96 19.73 1.07 16.74
N THR A 97 18.96 1.09 15.65
CA THR A 97 18.46 -0.07 14.93
C THR A 97 19.59 -0.78 14.19
N LYS A 98 20.51 -0.02 13.59
CA LYS A 98 21.72 -0.58 12.97
C LYS A 98 22.59 -1.31 14.00
N ASP A 99 22.88 -0.66 15.12
CA ASP A 99 23.64 -1.28 16.22
C ASP A 99 22.90 -2.52 16.76
N GLU A 100 21.57 -2.44 16.91
CA GLU A 100 20.74 -3.56 17.37
C GLU A 100 20.81 -4.77 16.44
N LEU A 101 20.87 -4.57 15.13
CA LEU A 101 20.83 -5.67 14.16
C LEU A 101 22.21 -6.24 13.82
N PHE A 102 23.26 -5.41 13.81
CA PHE A 102 24.52 -5.76 13.18
C PHE A 102 25.73 -5.81 14.12
N GLU A 103 25.78 -4.98 15.17
CA GLU A 103 26.96 -4.88 16.05
C GLU A 103 27.16 -6.17 16.86
N GLY A 104 28.31 -6.83 16.71
CA GLY A 104 28.68 -8.08 17.38
C GLY A 104 28.26 -9.35 16.62
N VAL A 105 27.60 -9.23 15.46
CA VAL A 105 27.32 -10.39 14.61
C VAL A 105 28.64 -11.05 14.25
N THR A 106 28.72 -12.36 14.48
CA THR A 106 29.96 -13.12 14.35
C THR A 106 29.80 -14.33 13.44
N PHE A 107 30.75 -14.48 12.53
CA PHE A 107 30.89 -15.62 11.64
C PHE A 107 32.19 -16.36 11.92
N ASP A 108 32.11 -17.67 12.08
CA ASP A 108 33.29 -18.51 11.94
C ASP A 108 33.47 -18.83 10.45
N TYR A 109 34.71 -19.02 10.01
CA TYR A 109 34.98 -19.48 8.65
C TYR A 109 36.12 -20.49 8.63
N ASP A 110 36.10 -21.36 7.62
CA ASP A 110 37.23 -22.19 7.23
C ASP A 110 37.32 -22.25 5.70
N PHE A 111 38.53 -22.41 5.17
CA PHE A 111 38.71 -22.56 3.74
C PHE A 111 39.84 -23.52 3.39
N VAL A 112 39.71 -24.10 2.19
CA VAL A 112 40.77 -24.85 1.52
C VAL A 112 41.06 -24.19 0.17
N ILE A 113 42.31 -23.81 -0.04
CA ILE A 113 42.80 -23.31 -1.33
C ILE A 113 43.72 -24.36 -1.93
N ASN A 114 43.49 -24.74 -3.19
CA ASN A 114 44.47 -25.47 -3.97
C ASN A 114 45.51 -24.48 -4.51
N ASN A 115 46.77 -24.61 -4.08
CA ASN A 115 47.82 -23.64 -4.42
C ASN A 115 48.26 -23.69 -5.89
N ILE A 116 47.91 -24.75 -6.62
CA ILE A 116 48.20 -24.88 -8.07
C ILE A 116 47.05 -24.33 -8.89
N THR A 117 45.81 -24.76 -8.58
CA THR A 117 44.65 -24.43 -9.40
C THR A 117 43.93 -23.16 -8.95
N SER A 118 44.33 -22.59 -7.80
CA SER A 118 43.66 -21.47 -7.13
C SER A 118 42.18 -21.70 -6.85
N LYS A 119 41.75 -22.97 -6.80
CA LYS A 119 40.38 -23.34 -6.42
C LYS A 119 40.20 -23.08 -4.93
N LEU A 120 39.11 -22.41 -4.59
CA LEU A 120 38.74 -22.03 -3.24
C LEU A 120 37.47 -22.79 -2.87
N ASP A 121 37.49 -23.35 -1.67
CA ASP A 121 36.32 -23.90 -1.00
C ASP A 121 36.23 -23.19 0.35
N LEU A 122 35.26 -22.28 0.50
CA LEU A 122 35.06 -21.44 1.68
C LEU A 122 33.78 -21.84 2.39
N ASN A 123 33.88 -22.15 3.68
CA ASN A 123 32.77 -22.39 4.57
C ASN A 123 32.62 -21.23 5.54
N VAL A 124 31.40 -20.73 5.69
CA VAL A 124 31.04 -19.64 6.60
C VAL A 124 29.89 -20.10 7.49
N TYR A 125 30.00 -19.86 8.79
CA TYR A 125 29.02 -20.28 9.80
C TYR A 125 28.58 -19.07 10.62
N LEU A 126 27.28 -18.80 10.69
CA LEU A 126 26.78 -17.82 11.66
C LEU A 126 26.85 -18.44 13.07
N THR A 127 27.67 -17.84 13.94
CA THR A 127 27.92 -18.38 15.30
C THR A 127 27.44 -17.46 16.42
N LYS A 128 27.25 -16.16 16.15
CA LYS A 128 26.60 -15.22 17.09
C LYS A 128 25.76 -14.18 16.35
N LEU A 129 24.61 -13.84 16.94
CA LEU A 129 23.84 -12.65 16.60
C LEU A 129 24.52 -11.39 17.14
N SER A 130 23.95 -10.22 16.83
CA SER A 130 24.40 -8.97 17.42
C SER A 130 24.37 -9.01 18.95
N THR A 131 25.25 -8.23 19.58
CA THR A 131 25.39 -8.13 21.03
C THR A 131 24.06 -7.73 21.67
N ARG A 132 23.37 -6.75 21.09
CA ARG A 132 22.08 -6.27 21.58
C ARG A 132 20.95 -7.27 21.38
N THR A 133 20.90 -7.97 20.24
CA THR A 133 19.89 -9.03 20.03
C THR A 133 20.12 -10.17 21.02
N THR A 134 21.38 -10.57 21.23
CA THR A 134 21.77 -11.59 22.20
C THR A 134 21.38 -11.18 23.63
N TYR A 135 21.64 -9.92 24.01
CA TYR A 135 21.24 -9.37 25.30
C TYR A 135 19.71 -9.34 25.47
N ASN A 136 18.96 -8.88 24.46
CA ASN A 136 17.50 -8.82 24.49
C ASN A 136 16.87 -10.22 24.59
N LEU A 137 17.43 -11.20 23.88
CA LEU A 137 17.04 -12.61 24.01
C LEU A 137 17.35 -13.15 25.41
N ALA A 138 18.45 -12.73 26.03
CA ALA A 138 18.81 -13.13 27.39
C ALA A 138 17.94 -12.48 28.49
N GLN A 139 17.40 -11.28 28.25
CA GLN A 139 16.60 -10.52 29.21
C GLN A 139 15.09 -10.80 29.15
N THR A 140 14.61 -11.52 28.13
CA THR A 140 13.18 -11.81 28.01
C THR A 140 12.79 -12.90 29.03
N TYR A 141 12.26 -12.50 30.19
CA TYR A 141 11.77 -13.42 31.23
C TYR A 141 10.32 -13.85 30.95
N SER A 142 10.17 -14.97 30.25
CA SER A 142 8.94 -15.78 30.28
C SER A 142 9.31 -17.25 30.03
N TYR A 143 8.48 -18.20 30.46
CA TYR A 143 8.67 -19.63 30.14
C TYR A 143 8.84 -19.88 28.63
N TYR A 144 8.16 -19.08 27.80
CA TYR A 144 8.26 -19.09 26.33
C TYR A 144 9.52 -18.45 25.76
N ALA A 145 10.22 -17.63 26.53
CA ALA A 145 11.45 -16.96 26.12
C ALA A 145 12.70 -17.75 26.50
N ASN A 146 12.67 -18.50 27.61
CA ASN A 146 13.73 -19.45 27.96
C ASN A 146 13.81 -20.59 26.92
N THR A 147 12.67 -21.09 26.45
CA THR A 147 12.63 -22.07 25.35
C THR A 147 13.12 -21.48 24.03
N GLN A 148 12.81 -20.21 23.72
CA GLN A 148 13.28 -19.53 22.51
C GLN A 148 14.79 -19.33 22.44
N LYS A 149 15.40 -18.98 23.57
CA LYS A 149 16.85 -18.83 23.71
C LYS A 149 17.57 -20.16 23.46
N VAL A 150 17.10 -21.24 24.07
CA VAL A 150 17.79 -22.54 24.03
C VAL A 150 17.87 -23.10 22.60
N TRP A 151 16.78 -23.14 21.84
CA TRP A 151 16.81 -23.74 20.50
C TRP A 151 17.62 -22.91 19.48
N PHE A 152 17.62 -21.58 19.61
CA PHE A 152 18.38 -20.71 18.70
C PHE A 152 19.88 -20.74 19.03
N ASP A 153 20.24 -20.70 20.32
CA ASP A 153 21.62 -20.86 20.77
C ASP A 153 22.18 -22.23 20.35
N GLU A 154 21.38 -23.30 20.41
CA GLU A 154 21.76 -24.63 19.91
C GLU A 154 22.01 -24.61 18.39
N LEU A 155 21.13 -23.98 17.60
CA LEU A 155 21.28 -23.86 16.15
C LEU A 155 22.58 -23.12 15.75
N LEU A 156 22.96 -22.08 16.49
CA LEU A 156 24.22 -21.36 16.30
C LEU A 156 25.44 -22.16 16.77
N LYS A 157 25.36 -22.81 17.94
CA LYS A 157 26.45 -23.65 18.50
C LYS A 157 26.75 -24.86 17.62
N GLU A 158 25.73 -25.48 17.07
CA GLU A 158 25.86 -26.61 16.14
C GLU A 158 26.25 -26.18 14.72
N LYS A 159 26.47 -24.87 14.49
CA LYS A 159 26.88 -24.31 13.20
C LYS A 159 25.95 -24.71 12.04
N LYS A 160 24.66 -24.88 12.32
CA LYS A 160 23.65 -25.32 11.33
C LYS A 160 23.39 -24.27 10.24
N LEU A 161 23.67 -23.00 10.51
CA LEU A 161 23.65 -21.92 9.52
C LEU A 161 25.01 -21.86 8.81
N HIS A 162 25.22 -22.80 7.89
CA HIS A 162 26.48 -23.03 7.19
C HIS A 162 26.31 -22.76 5.69
N LEU A 163 27.08 -21.80 5.17
CA LEU A 163 27.17 -21.48 3.75
C LEU A 163 28.52 -21.94 3.19
N ASN A 164 28.48 -22.70 2.10
CA ASN A 164 29.65 -23.07 1.30
C ASN A 164 29.71 -22.20 0.04
N ILE A 165 30.90 -21.73 -0.35
CA ILE A 165 31.12 -20.83 -1.49
C ILE A 165 32.38 -21.27 -2.24
N ASP A 166 32.29 -21.36 -3.57
CA ASP A 166 33.43 -21.71 -4.44
C ASP A 166 34.13 -20.49 -5.06
N GLU A 167 35.23 -20.71 -5.80
CA GLU A 167 35.98 -19.62 -6.45
C GLU A 167 35.20 -18.84 -7.53
N LYS A 168 34.06 -19.34 -7.97
CA LYS A 168 33.20 -18.74 -9.00
C LYS A 168 32.03 -17.98 -8.37
N GLY A 169 31.90 -18.00 -7.04
CA GLY A 169 30.78 -17.41 -6.32
C GLY A 169 29.49 -18.25 -6.42
N ASN A 170 29.60 -19.54 -6.75
CA ASN A 170 28.50 -20.46 -6.52
C ASN A 170 28.42 -20.75 -5.03
N TYR A 171 27.22 -20.81 -4.49
CA TYR A 171 26.99 -21.03 -3.07
C TYR A 171 26.01 -22.16 -2.82
N LYS A 172 26.14 -22.80 -1.66
CA LYS A 172 25.20 -23.80 -1.14
C LYS A 172 25.05 -23.61 0.37
N LEU A 173 23.82 -23.46 0.83
CA LEU A 173 23.47 -23.44 2.24
C LEU A 173 23.13 -24.88 2.66
N SER A 174 23.68 -25.30 3.79
CA SER A 174 23.35 -26.59 4.39
C SER A 174 21.87 -26.67 4.76
N ASP A 175 21.29 -27.88 4.71
CA ASP A 175 19.89 -28.07 5.07
C ASP A 175 19.64 -27.65 6.52
N ILE A 176 18.65 -26.78 6.71
CA ILE A 176 18.29 -26.24 8.02
C ILE A 176 17.02 -26.94 8.48
N ASN A 177 17.12 -27.62 9.62
CA ASN A 177 15.96 -28.17 10.32
C ASN A 177 16.00 -27.71 11.77
N PHE A 178 14.93 -27.06 12.23
CA PHE A 178 14.80 -26.69 13.63
C PHE A 178 13.35 -26.75 14.11
N VAL A 179 13.21 -26.91 15.41
CA VAL A 179 11.93 -26.99 16.10
C VAL A 179 11.85 -25.81 17.03
N ILE A 180 10.78 -25.02 16.92
CA ILE A 180 10.38 -24.10 17.98
C ILE A 180 9.46 -24.90 18.90
N PRO A 181 9.87 -25.19 20.15
CA PRO A 181 9.09 -26.01 21.06
C PRO A 181 7.64 -25.52 21.17
N ASN A 182 6.68 -26.44 21.06
CA ASN A 182 5.23 -26.17 21.15
C ASN A 182 4.69 -25.16 20.12
N LYS A 183 5.44 -24.86 19.05
CA LYS A 183 5.00 -23.93 17.99
C LYS A 183 5.09 -24.59 16.61
N ALA A 184 6.28 -24.66 16.02
CA ALA A 184 6.43 -25.12 14.64
C ALA A 184 7.76 -25.82 14.36
N PHE A 185 7.73 -26.73 13.39
CA PHE A 185 8.86 -27.29 12.68
C PHE A 185 9.18 -26.41 11.47
N PHE A 186 10.46 -26.11 11.28
CA PHE A 186 10.97 -25.42 10.10
C PHE A 186 11.97 -26.33 9.38
N THR A 187 11.81 -26.44 8.08
CA THR A 187 12.69 -27.19 7.19
C THR A 187 12.98 -26.35 5.96
N PHE A 188 14.26 -26.13 5.69
CA PHE A 188 14.77 -25.55 4.46
C PHE A 188 15.76 -26.53 3.86
N ARG A 189 15.58 -26.91 2.59
CA ARG A 189 16.49 -27.86 1.91
C ARG A 189 16.92 -27.39 0.54
N ASP A 190 18.09 -27.85 0.15
CA ASP A 190 18.65 -27.67 -1.19
C ASP A 190 18.64 -26.20 -1.63
N ILE A 191 19.17 -25.32 -0.78
CA ILE A 191 19.34 -23.90 -1.09
C ILE A 191 20.73 -23.70 -1.71
N PHE A 192 20.77 -23.32 -2.98
CA PHE A 192 22.03 -23.07 -3.71
C PHE A 192 21.83 -22.13 -4.89
N GLY A 193 22.90 -21.56 -5.41
CA GLY A 193 22.82 -20.63 -6.53
C GLY A 193 24.13 -19.96 -6.89
N ASN A 194 24.03 -18.83 -7.59
CA ASN A 194 25.13 -17.93 -7.91
C ASN A 194 24.62 -16.47 -7.97
N LYS A 195 25.43 -15.56 -8.51
CA LYS A 195 25.09 -14.12 -8.62
C LYS A 195 23.81 -13.81 -9.41
N SER A 196 23.34 -14.73 -10.25
CA SER A 196 22.21 -14.55 -11.16
C SER A 196 21.07 -15.54 -10.93
N ASN A 197 21.24 -16.52 -10.04
CA ASN A 197 20.18 -17.47 -9.75
C ASN A 197 20.20 -17.98 -8.30
N MET A 198 19.03 -18.40 -7.82
CA MET A 198 18.84 -19.07 -6.54
C MET A 198 17.79 -20.15 -6.67
N LYS A 199 18.13 -21.37 -6.23
CA LYS A 199 17.24 -22.51 -6.15
C LYS A 199 17.01 -22.88 -4.70
N ILE A 200 15.77 -23.22 -4.37
CA ILE A 200 15.36 -23.74 -3.07
C ILE A 200 14.49 -24.96 -3.33
N GLY A 201 14.96 -26.14 -2.92
CA GLY A 201 14.20 -27.37 -3.12
C GLY A 201 12.93 -27.43 -2.27
N LEU A 202 13.02 -27.01 -1.00
CA LEU A 202 11.91 -27.08 -0.05
C LEU A 202 11.97 -25.94 0.98
N VAL A 203 10.83 -25.27 1.17
CA VAL A 203 10.52 -24.49 2.37
C VAL A 203 9.30 -25.11 3.02
N LYS A 204 9.43 -25.60 4.25
CA LYS A 204 8.33 -26.17 5.01
C LYS A 204 8.27 -25.60 6.41
N ILE A 205 7.08 -25.15 6.77
CA ILE A 205 6.70 -24.75 8.13
C ILE A 205 5.50 -25.61 8.51
N SER A 206 5.51 -26.25 9.68
CA SER A 206 4.39 -27.08 10.12
C SER A 206 4.21 -26.97 11.63
N ASP A 207 2.98 -26.96 12.11
CA ASP A 207 2.71 -26.91 13.54
C ASP A 207 3.21 -28.19 14.24
N VAL A 208 3.57 -28.03 15.51
CA VAL A 208 4.06 -29.15 16.33
C VAL A 208 2.92 -30.09 16.73
N TYR A 209 1.70 -29.55 16.87
CA TYR A 209 0.51 -30.31 17.20
C TYR A 209 -0.17 -30.79 15.91
N ASN A 210 -0.40 -32.10 15.84
CA ASN A 210 -1.09 -32.75 14.71
C ASN A 210 -2.45 -33.27 15.19
N ASP A 211 -3.27 -32.40 15.77
CA ASP A 211 -4.66 -32.69 16.12
C ASP A 211 -5.63 -31.99 15.16
N ALA A 212 -6.91 -32.37 15.22
CA ALA A 212 -7.94 -31.90 14.30
C ALA A 212 -8.23 -30.38 14.39
N TYR A 213 -7.67 -29.66 15.37
CA TYR A 213 -8.00 -28.26 15.64
C TYR A 213 -6.81 -27.29 15.50
N THR A 214 -5.57 -27.81 15.46
CA THR A 214 -4.35 -27.01 15.47
C THR A 214 -3.38 -27.32 14.33
N LYS A 215 -3.74 -28.23 13.41
CA LYS A 215 -2.89 -28.63 12.29
C LYS A 215 -2.78 -27.52 11.25
N GLY A 216 -1.65 -26.81 11.22
CA GLY A 216 -1.27 -25.88 10.16
C GLY A 216 0.04 -26.27 9.47
N SER A 217 0.13 -26.02 8.16
CA SER A 217 1.37 -26.18 7.40
C SER A 217 1.45 -25.23 6.21
N LEU A 218 2.66 -24.74 5.93
CA LEU A 218 3.04 -24.10 4.69
C LEU A 218 4.14 -24.94 4.05
N VAL A 219 3.97 -25.34 2.79
CA VAL A 219 4.94 -26.08 1.99
C VAL A 219 5.12 -25.35 0.67
N ILE A 220 6.37 -25.06 0.32
CA ILE A 220 6.75 -24.48 -0.97
C ILE A 220 7.88 -25.33 -1.55
N ASP A 221 7.63 -25.91 -2.72
CA ASP A 221 8.55 -26.84 -3.38
C ASP A 221 9.07 -26.26 -4.69
N ASN A 222 10.34 -26.57 -4.97
CA ASN A 222 11.00 -26.25 -6.24
C ASN A 222 10.89 -24.77 -6.62
N ILE A 223 11.44 -23.90 -5.77
CA ILE A 223 11.56 -22.47 -6.04
C ILE A 223 12.83 -22.27 -6.89
N ASP A 224 12.68 -21.69 -8.07
CA ASP A 224 13.78 -21.28 -8.95
C ASP A 224 13.65 -19.78 -9.24
N MET A 225 14.68 -19.01 -8.92
CA MET A 225 14.72 -17.57 -9.09
C MET A 225 15.92 -17.22 -9.97
N ASP A 226 15.66 -16.67 -11.15
CA ASP A 226 16.67 -16.12 -12.04
C ASP A 226 16.56 -14.59 -12.05
N TYR A 227 17.70 -13.90 -12.01
CA TYR A 227 17.79 -12.45 -12.09
C TYR A 227 18.97 -12.01 -12.95
N VAL A 228 18.72 -11.06 -13.84
CA VAL A 228 19.75 -10.39 -14.63
C VAL A 228 19.48 -8.90 -14.59
N SER A 229 20.49 -8.13 -14.21
CA SER A 229 20.47 -6.67 -14.25
C SER A 229 21.68 -6.16 -15.01
N ASN A 230 21.44 -5.29 -15.97
CA ASN A 230 22.44 -4.43 -16.56
C ASN A 230 21.86 -3.03 -16.76
N LYS A 231 22.66 -2.11 -17.28
CA LYS A 231 22.30 -0.70 -17.43
C LYS A 231 21.00 -0.47 -18.23
N ASP A 232 20.76 -1.28 -19.24
CA ASP A 232 19.69 -1.06 -20.22
C ASP A 232 18.54 -2.07 -20.07
N LYS A 233 18.73 -3.13 -19.28
CA LYS A 233 17.78 -4.24 -19.16
C LYS A 233 17.82 -4.88 -17.78
N LYS A 234 16.62 -5.11 -17.21
CA LYS A 234 16.42 -5.89 -15.98
C LYS A 234 15.43 -7.01 -16.27
N THR A 235 15.75 -8.24 -15.87
CA THR A 235 14.85 -9.39 -16.00
C THR A 235 14.86 -10.21 -14.73
N SER A 236 13.70 -10.67 -14.31
CA SER A 236 13.54 -11.59 -13.19
C SER A 236 12.55 -12.68 -13.55
N LYS A 237 12.86 -13.93 -13.23
CA LYS A 237 11.94 -15.05 -13.37
C LYS A 237 11.89 -15.86 -12.08
N ILE A 238 10.70 -16.11 -11.58
CA ILE A 238 10.45 -16.94 -10.40
C ILE A 238 9.54 -18.08 -10.84
N ASN A 239 9.95 -19.31 -10.60
CA ASN A 239 9.12 -20.50 -10.76
C ASN A 239 8.95 -21.16 -9.40
N ILE A 240 7.73 -21.54 -9.05
CA ILE A 240 7.40 -22.31 -7.86
C ILE A 240 6.60 -23.52 -8.31
N GLY A 241 7.15 -24.71 -8.11
CA GLY A 241 6.50 -25.96 -8.53
C GLY A 241 5.18 -26.20 -7.78
N ASN A 242 5.20 -26.07 -6.45
CA ASN A 242 4.00 -26.13 -5.63
C ASN A 242 4.08 -25.14 -4.47
N LEU A 243 2.95 -24.49 -4.17
CA LEU A 243 2.73 -23.74 -2.95
C LEU A 243 1.47 -24.30 -2.30
N GLU A 244 1.58 -24.81 -1.09
CA GLU A 244 0.47 -25.36 -0.33
C GLU A 244 0.45 -24.76 1.07
N PHE A 245 -0.68 -24.16 1.42
CA PHE A 245 -1.03 -23.82 2.79
C PHE A 245 -2.22 -24.69 3.20
N ALA A 246 -2.19 -25.23 4.40
CA ALA A 246 -3.31 -25.96 4.96
C ALA A 246 -3.41 -25.62 6.44
N ASP A 247 -4.62 -25.40 6.92
CA ASP A 247 -4.95 -25.40 8.34
C ASP A 247 -6.07 -26.41 8.66
N ALA A 248 -6.61 -26.36 9.87
CA ALA A 248 -7.67 -27.27 10.31
C ALA A 248 -9.00 -27.12 9.53
N LYS A 249 -9.22 -25.98 8.87
CA LYS A 249 -10.49 -25.63 8.21
C LYS A 249 -10.33 -25.42 6.71
N GLU A 250 -9.22 -24.82 6.31
CA GLU A 250 -9.00 -24.31 4.97
C GLU A 250 -7.71 -24.84 4.37
N SER A 251 -7.68 -24.92 3.05
CA SER A 251 -6.47 -25.22 2.29
C SER A 251 -6.35 -24.28 1.11
N PHE A 252 -5.12 -23.96 0.73
CA PHE A 252 -4.83 -23.14 -0.42
C PHE A 252 -3.67 -23.79 -1.17
N LYS A 253 -3.85 -24.06 -2.45
CA LYS A 253 -2.83 -24.69 -3.28
C LYS A 253 -2.67 -23.92 -4.58
N ILE A 254 -1.42 -23.68 -4.97
CA ILE A 254 -1.04 -23.23 -6.30
C ILE A 254 -0.05 -24.24 -6.89
N LYS A 255 -0.28 -24.62 -8.15
CA LYS A 255 0.63 -25.49 -8.90
C LYS A 255 1.28 -24.71 -10.05
N ASN A 256 2.60 -24.88 -10.19
CA ASN A 256 3.42 -24.32 -11.27
C ASN A 256 3.23 -22.81 -11.44
N LEU A 257 3.41 -22.06 -10.35
CA LEU A 257 3.37 -20.61 -10.39
C LEU A 257 4.65 -20.06 -11.03
N THR A 258 4.49 -19.31 -12.12
CA THR A 258 5.58 -18.58 -12.78
C THR A 258 5.30 -17.09 -12.72
N MET A 259 6.30 -16.32 -12.35
CA MET A 259 6.33 -14.87 -12.45
C MET A 259 7.54 -14.49 -13.31
N ASP A 260 7.33 -13.84 -14.45
CA ASP A 260 8.38 -13.46 -15.40
C ASP A 260 8.25 -11.97 -15.71
N SER A 261 9.26 -11.19 -15.36
CA SER A 261 9.28 -9.75 -15.55
C SER A 261 10.51 -9.33 -16.31
N ASN A 262 10.33 -8.41 -17.25
CA ASN A 262 11.38 -7.77 -17.99
C ASN A 262 11.12 -6.27 -18.10
N SER A 263 12.19 -5.49 -18.02
CA SER A 263 12.16 -4.08 -18.33
C SER A 263 13.37 -3.69 -19.16
N LEU A 264 13.14 -2.70 -20.02
CA LEU A 264 14.12 -2.01 -20.82
C LEU A 264 14.15 -0.57 -20.34
N ILE A 265 15.34 -0.11 -19.99
CA ILE A 265 15.58 1.25 -19.53
C ILE A 265 16.36 1.95 -20.64
N ASP A 266 15.79 3.02 -21.18
CA ASP A 266 16.52 3.95 -22.03
C ASP A 266 16.95 5.18 -21.21
N LYS A 267 17.51 6.21 -21.86
CA LYS A 267 18.06 7.39 -21.15
C LYS A 267 16.99 8.21 -20.40
N GLU A 268 15.73 8.13 -20.79
CA GLU A 268 14.64 8.96 -20.24
C GLU A 268 13.48 8.12 -19.71
N ASN A 269 13.24 6.95 -20.32
CA ASN A 269 12.04 6.16 -20.12
C ASN A 269 12.33 4.71 -19.72
N ILE A 270 11.30 4.06 -19.18
CA ILE A 270 11.25 2.63 -18.94
C ILE A 270 10.03 2.03 -19.64
N SER A 271 10.26 0.87 -20.25
CA SER A 271 9.23 0.00 -20.80
C SER A 271 9.42 -1.39 -20.24
N GLY A 272 8.36 -2.18 -20.15
CA GLY A 272 8.47 -3.51 -19.57
C GLY A 272 7.20 -4.31 -19.68
N ASN A 273 7.34 -5.59 -19.37
CA ASN A 273 6.26 -6.55 -19.30
C ASN A 273 6.48 -7.49 -18.11
N SER A 274 5.39 -7.79 -17.43
CA SER A 274 5.33 -8.75 -16.34
C SER A 274 4.23 -9.76 -16.62
N LYS A 275 4.56 -11.04 -16.50
CA LYS A 275 3.67 -12.18 -16.64
C LYS A 275 3.56 -12.91 -15.32
N ILE A 276 2.34 -13.20 -14.88
CA ILE A 276 2.06 -14.20 -13.84
C ILE A 276 1.23 -15.32 -14.45
N SER A 277 1.58 -16.57 -14.18
CA SER A 277 0.81 -17.73 -14.64
C SER A 277 0.85 -18.89 -13.67
N PHE A 278 -0.19 -19.71 -13.65
CA PHE A 278 -0.24 -20.96 -12.90
C PHE A 278 -1.15 -21.99 -13.58
N ASP A 279 -0.87 -23.26 -13.33
CA ASP A 279 -1.65 -24.36 -13.90
C ASP A 279 -2.98 -24.57 -13.15
N GLU A 280 -2.96 -24.41 -11.84
CA GLU A 280 -4.10 -24.70 -10.96
C GLU A 280 -3.98 -23.90 -9.66
N VAL A 281 -5.10 -23.30 -9.24
CA VAL A 281 -5.32 -22.76 -7.89
C VAL A 281 -6.55 -23.44 -7.30
N VAL A 282 -6.41 -23.92 -6.06
CA VAL A 282 -7.51 -24.51 -5.29
C VAL A 282 -7.61 -23.81 -3.92
N VAL A 283 -8.81 -23.34 -3.58
CA VAL A 283 -9.15 -22.76 -2.27
C VAL A 283 -10.20 -23.61 -1.59
N GLY A 284 -9.80 -24.30 -0.52
CA GLY A 284 -10.59 -25.26 0.21
C GLY A 284 -11.12 -26.37 -0.70
N LYS A 285 -12.38 -26.75 -0.48
CA LYS A 285 -13.18 -27.54 -1.44
C LYS A 285 -14.06 -26.66 -2.33
N THR A 286 -13.89 -25.35 -2.19
CA THR A 286 -14.88 -24.37 -2.61
C THR A 286 -14.54 -23.82 -3.97
N ALA A 287 -13.30 -23.36 -4.20
CA ALA A 287 -12.95 -22.69 -5.45
C ALA A 287 -11.79 -23.38 -6.20
N ILE A 288 -11.93 -23.51 -7.51
CA ILE A 288 -10.91 -24.05 -8.42
C ILE A 288 -10.77 -23.10 -9.61
N LEU A 289 -9.53 -22.83 -10.02
CA LEU A 289 -9.20 -22.02 -11.20
C LEU A 289 -7.98 -22.61 -11.91
N ASN A 290 -8.07 -22.84 -13.23
CA ASN A 290 -7.05 -23.56 -13.99
C ASN A 290 -6.45 -22.71 -15.11
N LYS A 291 -5.22 -23.05 -15.50
CA LYS A 291 -4.46 -22.51 -16.64
C LYS A 291 -4.64 -21.00 -16.77
N THR A 292 -4.28 -20.30 -15.71
CA THR A 292 -4.46 -18.86 -15.64
C THR A 292 -3.16 -18.17 -15.98
N SER A 293 -3.23 -17.13 -16.81
CA SER A 293 -2.13 -16.20 -16.99
C SER A 293 -2.62 -14.77 -17.11
N MET A 294 -1.78 -13.84 -16.67
CA MET A 294 -1.98 -12.40 -16.79
C MET A 294 -0.65 -11.77 -17.18
N ASP A 295 -0.67 -11.07 -18.30
CA ASP A 295 0.41 -10.26 -18.84
C ASP A 295 0.05 -8.79 -18.62
N ILE A 296 0.99 -7.99 -18.10
CA ILE A 296 0.87 -6.54 -17.91
C ILE A 296 2.09 -5.90 -18.56
N SER A 297 1.87 -4.99 -19.50
CA SER A 297 2.94 -4.28 -20.20
C SER A 297 2.76 -2.78 -20.09
N PHE A 298 3.85 -2.06 -19.89
CA PHE A 298 3.89 -0.61 -19.90
C PHE A 298 4.97 -0.13 -20.88
N ASP A 299 4.73 1.00 -21.53
CA ASP A 299 5.67 1.59 -22.49
C ASP A 299 5.85 3.09 -22.20
N LYS A 300 7.10 3.57 -22.34
CA LYS A 300 7.48 4.99 -22.29
C LYS A 300 7.18 5.72 -20.98
N ILE A 301 7.22 5.02 -19.85
CA ILE A 301 7.09 5.68 -18.53
C ILE A 301 8.34 6.55 -18.30
N PRO A 302 8.23 7.87 -18.01
CA PRO A 302 9.36 8.79 -17.85
C PRO A 302 10.11 8.56 -16.53
N PHE A 303 10.83 7.43 -16.45
CA PHE A 303 11.48 6.96 -15.22
C PHE A 303 12.49 7.95 -14.67
N LYS A 304 13.25 8.63 -15.52
CA LYS A 304 14.25 9.60 -15.05
C LYS A 304 13.61 10.79 -14.33
N LYS A 305 12.49 11.29 -14.83
CA LYS A 305 11.74 12.39 -14.18
C LYS A 305 11.08 11.93 -12.89
N TYR A 306 10.63 10.69 -12.84
CA TYR A 306 10.20 10.07 -11.59
C TYR A 306 11.33 10.00 -10.56
N GLU A 307 12.54 9.58 -10.96
CA GLU A 307 13.70 9.54 -10.05
C GLU A 307 14.09 10.93 -9.54
N GLU A 308 14.10 11.95 -10.41
CA GLU A 308 14.37 13.35 -10.03
C GLU A 308 13.34 13.87 -9.01
N MET A 309 12.05 13.57 -9.22
CA MET A 309 10.97 13.88 -8.28
C MET A 309 11.17 13.14 -6.94
N MET A 310 11.45 11.84 -6.96
CA MET A 310 11.68 11.09 -5.72
C MET A 310 12.92 11.57 -4.99
N ASP A 311 14.03 11.88 -5.68
CA ASP A 311 15.25 12.41 -5.06
C ASP A 311 15.01 13.78 -4.38
N SER A 312 14.05 14.57 -4.86
CA SER A 312 13.67 15.85 -4.23
C SER A 312 12.99 15.69 -2.87
N LEU A 313 12.24 14.60 -2.62
CA LEU A 313 11.64 14.31 -1.32
C LEU A 313 12.69 14.11 -0.21
N TYR A 314 13.90 13.70 -0.59
CA TYR A 314 14.99 13.40 0.33
C TYR A 314 16.03 14.52 0.41
N SER A 315 15.85 15.60 -0.37
CA SER A 315 16.81 16.68 -0.50
C SER A 315 16.21 18.00 -0.02
N ASN A 316 16.64 18.47 1.15
CA ASN A 316 16.18 19.74 1.75
C ASN A 316 16.41 21.00 0.87
N ASN A 317 17.12 20.86 -0.25
CA ASN A 317 17.51 21.94 -1.16
C ASN A 317 16.83 21.87 -2.54
N VAL A 318 15.86 20.97 -2.74
CA VAL A 318 15.17 20.79 -4.03
C VAL A 318 13.67 20.99 -3.83
N ASN A 319 13.06 21.84 -4.67
CA ASN A 319 11.61 22.07 -4.62
C ASN A 319 10.87 20.87 -5.23
N PHE A 320 10.17 20.12 -4.37
CA PHE A 320 9.35 18.96 -4.76
C PHE A 320 8.24 19.32 -5.74
N GLU A 321 7.49 20.41 -5.50
CA GLU A 321 6.38 20.83 -6.36
C GLU A 321 6.86 21.05 -7.80
N LYS A 322 8.02 21.69 -7.96
CA LYS A 322 8.62 21.89 -9.29
C LYS A 322 8.95 20.56 -9.97
N GLN A 323 9.54 19.59 -9.26
CA GLN A 323 9.90 18.30 -9.84
C GLN A 323 8.67 17.44 -10.14
N TYR A 324 7.63 17.55 -9.31
CA TYR A 324 6.34 16.93 -9.53
C TYR A 324 5.69 17.49 -10.82
N ASP A 325 5.68 18.81 -11.02
CA ASP A 325 5.18 19.43 -12.25
C ASP A 325 5.97 19.00 -13.49
N GLU A 326 7.30 18.91 -13.39
CA GLU A 326 8.15 18.40 -14.47
C GLU A 326 7.85 16.93 -14.81
N PHE A 327 7.57 16.10 -13.79
CA PHE A 327 7.17 14.71 -13.97
C PHE A 327 5.79 14.61 -14.64
N LEU A 328 4.79 15.37 -14.18
CA LEU A 328 3.46 15.41 -14.80
C LEU A 328 3.53 15.85 -16.26
N LYS A 329 4.37 16.84 -16.58
CA LYS A 329 4.60 17.28 -17.96
C LYS A 329 5.25 16.18 -18.81
N ALA A 330 6.19 15.42 -18.25
CA ALA A 330 6.79 14.29 -18.96
C ALA A 330 5.77 13.15 -19.17
N LEU A 331 4.88 12.90 -18.21
CA LEU A 331 3.79 11.93 -18.36
C LEU A 331 2.86 12.29 -19.52
N SER A 332 2.51 13.57 -19.67
CA SER A 332 1.62 14.00 -20.76
C SER A 332 2.31 14.02 -22.11
N GLN A 333 3.61 14.33 -22.18
CA GLN A 333 4.35 14.36 -23.45
C GLN A 333 4.72 12.96 -23.96
N ASN A 334 4.93 12.02 -23.04
CA ASN A 334 5.21 10.65 -23.40
C ASN A 334 3.91 9.94 -23.77
N SER A 335 3.88 9.33 -24.95
CA SER A 335 2.76 8.50 -25.39
C SER A 335 2.72 7.18 -24.60
N ILE A 336 2.42 7.28 -23.31
CA ILE A 336 2.41 6.17 -22.37
C ILE A 336 1.27 5.23 -22.73
N THR A 337 1.60 3.95 -22.81
CA THR A 337 0.62 2.89 -23.02
C THR A 337 0.77 1.88 -21.89
N LEU A 338 -0.34 1.57 -21.24
CA LEU A 338 -0.50 0.41 -20.36
C LEU A 338 -1.39 -0.59 -21.08
N SER A 339 -0.98 -1.85 -21.13
CA SER A 339 -1.81 -2.94 -21.63
C SER A 339 -1.79 -4.10 -20.67
N SER A 340 -2.90 -4.82 -20.58
CA SER A 340 -2.98 -6.05 -19.83
C SER A 340 -3.80 -7.07 -20.60
N LYS A 341 -3.33 -8.30 -20.63
CA LYS A 341 -4.06 -9.42 -21.22
C LYS A 341 -4.09 -10.54 -20.22
N GLY A 342 -5.17 -11.30 -20.20
CA GLY A 342 -5.20 -12.49 -19.36
C GLY A 342 -6.10 -13.55 -19.95
N GLU A 343 -5.86 -14.77 -19.50
CA GLU A 343 -6.67 -15.92 -19.83
C GLU A 343 -6.79 -16.83 -18.62
N ALA A 344 -7.93 -17.48 -18.49
CA ALA A 344 -8.19 -18.46 -17.45
C ALA A 344 -9.19 -19.49 -17.96
N THR A 345 -9.15 -20.69 -17.37
CA THR A 345 -10.07 -21.76 -17.70
C THR A 345 -10.65 -22.40 -16.45
N ASN A 346 -11.87 -22.94 -16.59
CA ASN A 346 -12.52 -23.77 -15.59
C ASN A 346 -12.56 -23.13 -14.19
N TYR A 347 -13.24 -21.99 -14.07
CA TYR A 347 -13.49 -21.36 -12.77
C TYR A 347 -14.77 -21.90 -12.14
N VAL A 348 -14.63 -22.51 -10.97
CA VAL A 348 -15.71 -23.15 -10.22
C VAL A 348 -15.70 -22.64 -8.79
N ILE A 349 -16.85 -22.29 -8.22
CA ILE A 349 -17.05 -21.99 -6.79
C ILE A 349 -18.24 -22.80 -6.27
N SER A 350 -18.07 -23.55 -5.18
CA SER A 350 -19.10 -24.38 -4.55
C SER A 350 -19.83 -25.26 -5.57
N GLU A 351 -19.08 -25.95 -6.42
CA GLU A 351 -19.57 -26.78 -7.53
C GLU A 351 -20.30 -26.02 -8.65
N LYS A 352 -20.59 -24.72 -8.50
CA LYS A 352 -21.10 -23.85 -9.57
C LYS A 352 -19.95 -23.40 -10.45
N LYS A 353 -20.04 -23.74 -11.74
CA LYS A 353 -19.13 -23.25 -12.77
C LYS A 353 -19.51 -21.84 -13.19
N TYR A 354 -18.53 -20.93 -13.19
CA TYR A 354 -18.71 -19.53 -13.59
C TYR A 354 -18.20 -19.27 -15.00
N PHE A 355 -17.11 -19.92 -15.40
CA PHE A 355 -16.68 -19.95 -16.80
C PHE A 355 -15.85 -21.19 -17.16
N ASP A 356 -15.95 -21.60 -18.42
CA ASP A 356 -15.06 -22.57 -19.06
C ASP A 356 -13.82 -21.90 -19.60
N THR A 357 -14.00 -20.78 -20.29
CA THR A 357 -12.94 -19.99 -20.89
C THR A 357 -13.23 -18.52 -20.63
N LEU A 358 -12.22 -17.82 -20.15
CA LEU A 358 -12.23 -16.36 -20.02
C LEU A 358 -10.92 -15.85 -20.62
N LYS A 359 -11.02 -14.88 -21.53
CA LYS A 359 -9.87 -14.08 -21.97
C LYS A 359 -10.23 -12.62 -21.86
N TYR A 360 -9.28 -11.78 -21.49
CA TYR A 360 -9.45 -10.35 -21.58
C TYR A 360 -8.23 -9.67 -22.19
N ASP A 361 -8.47 -8.51 -22.79
CA ASP A 361 -7.45 -7.60 -23.31
C ASP A 361 -7.86 -6.18 -22.94
N ALA A 362 -6.97 -5.45 -22.29
CA ALA A 362 -7.16 -4.08 -21.85
C ALA A 362 -5.99 -3.24 -22.38
N THR A 363 -6.28 -2.09 -22.96
CA THR A 363 -5.28 -1.12 -23.40
C THR A 363 -5.72 0.28 -23.00
N LEU A 364 -4.83 0.99 -22.33
CA LEU A 364 -4.99 2.38 -21.91
C LEU A 364 -3.80 3.17 -22.48
N SER A 365 -4.08 4.27 -23.17
CA SER A 365 -3.03 5.21 -23.60
C SER A 365 -3.36 6.60 -23.07
N LEU A 366 -2.36 7.23 -22.46
CA LEU A 366 -2.50 8.61 -22.00
C LEU A 366 -2.54 9.58 -23.18
N ASN A 367 -3.32 10.65 -23.03
CA ASN A 367 -3.41 11.73 -24.00
C ASN A 367 -2.08 12.49 -24.05
N LYS A 368 -1.59 12.76 -25.27
CA LYS A 368 -0.29 13.45 -25.49
C LYS A 368 -0.29 14.93 -25.09
N ASN A 369 -1.46 15.47 -24.76
CA ASN A 369 -1.67 16.86 -24.39
C ASN A 369 -2.58 16.96 -23.16
N ILE A 370 -2.30 16.18 -22.11
CA ILE A 370 -3.04 16.32 -20.84
C ILE A 370 -2.94 17.78 -20.40
N PRO A 371 -4.07 18.48 -20.23
CA PRO A 371 -4.07 19.86 -19.79
C PRO A 371 -3.65 19.92 -18.31
N SER A 372 -3.56 21.12 -17.73
CA SER A 372 -3.28 21.21 -16.29
C SER A 372 -4.35 20.44 -15.50
N ILE A 373 -4.04 19.91 -14.32
CA ILE A 373 -5.02 19.17 -13.49
C ILE A 373 -6.31 19.98 -13.29
N LYS A 374 -6.22 21.32 -13.25
CA LYS A 374 -7.36 22.23 -13.09
C LYS A 374 -8.27 22.31 -14.33
N ASP A 375 -7.72 22.01 -15.50
CA ASP A 375 -8.37 22.13 -16.80
C ASP A 375 -8.88 20.79 -17.33
N ILE A 376 -8.62 19.68 -16.62
CA ILE A 376 -9.19 18.37 -16.92
C ILE A 376 -10.69 18.42 -16.66
N LYS A 377 -11.49 18.23 -17.71
CA LYS A 377 -12.96 18.27 -17.67
C LYS A 377 -13.60 16.93 -17.96
N SER A 378 -12.87 15.97 -18.55
CA SER A 378 -13.40 14.69 -18.94
C SER A 378 -12.35 13.58 -18.92
N ILE A 379 -12.81 12.33 -19.00
CA ILE A 379 -11.93 11.15 -19.15
C ILE A 379 -11.03 11.27 -20.39
N LYS A 380 -11.48 11.94 -21.47
CA LYS A 380 -10.72 12.12 -22.72
C LYS A 380 -9.54 13.09 -22.61
N ASP A 381 -9.59 14.00 -21.66
CA ASP A 381 -8.46 14.90 -21.39
C ASP A 381 -7.26 14.12 -20.82
N ILE A 382 -7.54 12.97 -20.21
CA ILE A 382 -6.54 12.08 -19.60
C ILE A 382 -6.13 10.97 -20.57
N PHE A 383 -7.09 10.31 -21.23
CA PHE A 383 -6.84 9.13 -22.05
C PHE A 383 -7.15 9.39 -23.53
N GLU A 384 -6.20 9.04 -24.39
CA GLU A 384 -6.41 8.97 -25.86
C GLU A 384 -7.09 7.66 -26.24
N VAL A 385 -6.74 6.56 -25.55
CA VAL A 385 -7.30 5.23 -25.82
C VAL A 385 -7.72 4.59 -24.50
N ILE A 386 -8.95 4.10 -24.45
CA ILE A 386 -9.41 3.13 -23.46
C ILE A 386 -10.08 2.02 -24.25
N LYS A 387 -9.50 0.82 -24.23
CA LYS A 387 -10.06 -0.35 -24.87
C LYS A 387 -10.06 -1.51 -23.89
N PHE A 388 -11.20 -2.19 -23.79
CA PHE A 388 -11.35 -3.38 -22.97
C PHE A 388 -12.16 -4.41 -23.75
N THR A 389 -11.69 -5.64 -23.78
CA THR A 389 -12.32 -6.75 -24.47
C THR A 389 -12.33 -7.95 -23.54
N VAL A 390 -13.47 -8.63 -23.47
CA VAL A 390 -13.67 -9.87 -22.72
C VAL A 390 -14.29 -10.89 -23.64
N ASP A 391 -13.61 -12.03 -23.79
CA ASP A 391 -14.09 -13.19 -24.52
C ASP A 391 -14.42 -14.30 -23.50
N MET A 392 -15.63 -14.85 -23.60
CA MET A 392 -16.14 -15.89 -22.71
C MET A 392 -16.86 -16.99 -23.48
N ASP A 393 -16.93 -18.20 -22.94
CA ASP A 393 -17.77 -19.24 -23.53
C ASP A 393 -19.27 -18.86 -23.51
N ASN A 394 -20.02 -19.38 -24.49
CA ASN A 394 -21.43 -19.04 -24.71
C ASN A 394 -22.32 -19.17 -23.47
N GLU A 395 -22.19 -20.28 -22.74
CA GLU A 395 -23.03 -20.58 -21.59
C GLU A 395 -22.78 -19.57 -20.47
N SER A 396 -21.50 -19.29 -20.20
CA SER A 396 -21.08 -18.39 -19.15
C SER A 396 -21.41 -16.93 -19.46
N ALA A 397 -21.24 -16.50 -20.72
CA ALA A 397 -21.69 -15.18 -21.16
C ALA A 397 -23.21 -15.00 -20.98
N THR A 398 -24.00 -16.02 -21.31
CA THR A 398 -25.46 -16.01 -21.14
C THR A 398 -25.85 -15.94 -19.65
N ASN A 399 -25.20 -16.74 -18.81
CA ASN A 399 -25.43 -16.73 -17.37
C ASN A 399 -25.08 -15.37 -16.74
N LEU A 400 -23.97 -14.75 -17.14
CA LEU A 400 -23.57 -13.43 -16.68
C LEU A 400 -24.58 -12.35 -17.10
N ILE A 401 -25.06 -12.36 -18.35
CA ILE A 401 -26.13 -11.44 -18.79
C ILE A 401 -27.39 -11.64 -17.95
N ASN A 402 -27.81 -12.88 -17.70
CA ASN A 402 -29.01 -13.15 -16.90
C ASN A 402 -28.88 -12.61 -15.48
N ASP A 403 -27.70 -12.73 -14.86
CA ASP A 403 -27.42 -12.18 -13.54
C ASP A 403 -27.41 -10.63 -13.56
N LEU A 404 -26.85 -10.01 -14.60
CA LEU A 404 -26.75 -8.54 -14.76
C LEU A 404 -28.05 -7.88 -15.23
N SER A 405 -28.90 -8.56 -16.01
CA SER A 405 -30.15 -8.04 -16.58
C SER A 405 -31.23 -7.67 -15.55
N LYS A 406 -30.98 -7.96 -14.27
CA LYS A 406 -31.75 -7.43 -13.12
C LYS A 406 -31.40 -5.96 -12.81
N SER A 407 -30.39 -5.39 -13.45
CA SER A 407 -30.00 -3.99 -13.39
C SER A 407 -30.24 -3.34 -14.76
N ASP A 408 -30.70 -2.08 -14.80
CA ASP A 408 -31.14 -1.33 -16.00
C ASP A 408 -30.04 -1.05 -17.07
N VAL A 409 -28.93 -1.81 -17.08
CA VAL A 409 -27.79 -1.60 -17.97
C VAL A 409 -27.91 -2.46 -19.23
N LYS A 410 -27.78 -1.85 -20.42
CA LYS A 410 -27.71 -2.53 -21.73
C LYS A 410 -26.38 -3.28 -21.92
N PHE A 411 -26.11 -4.27 -21.07
CA PHE A 411 -24.93 -5.13 -21.16
C PHE A 411 -25.24 -6.32 -22.09
N THR A 412 -24.51 -6.45 -23.19
CA THR A 412 -24.69 -7.57 -24.14
C THR A 412 -23.35 -8.10 -24.61
N PHE A 413 -23.29 -9.37 -24.96
CA PHE A 413 -22.17 -9.94 -25.69
C PHE A 413 -22.55 -10.19 -27.16
N VAL A 414 -21.59 -10.08 -28.06
CA VAL A 414 -21.72 -10.39 -29.50
C VAL A 414 -20.99 -11.68 -29.87
N ASP A 415 -21.39 -12.30 -30.98
CA ASP A 415 -20.68 -13.46 -31.53
C ASP A 415 -19.28 -13.08 -32.02
N THR A 416 -18.31 -13.96 -31.77
CA THR A 416 -16.99 -13.91 -32.42
C THR A 416 -16.96 -14.80 -33.66
N GLU A 417 -15.82 -14.86 -34.37
CA GLU A 417 -15.62 -15.83 -35.46
C GLU A 417 -15.75 -17.29 -34.97
N ASP A 418 -15.33 -17.56 -33.73
CA ASP A 418 -15.63 -18.82 -33.05
C ASP A 418 -17.02 -18.73 -32.41
N LYS A 419 -17.97 -19.49 -32.97
CA LYS A 419 -19.35 -19.53 -32.49
C LYS A 419 -19.51 -20.04 -31.05
N ASN A 420 -18.47 -20.58 -30.42
CA ASN A 420 -18.49 -21.01 -29.02
C ASN A 420 -18.08 -19.90 -28.05
N ILE A 421 -17.57 -18.78 -28.56
CA ILE A 421 -17.05 -17.66 -27.80
C ILE A 421 -17.87 -16.40 -28.09
N LYS A 422 -18.26 -15.73 -27.02
CA LYS A 422 -18.94 -14.44 -27.01
C LYS A 422 -17.97 -13.36 -26.58
N ARG A 423 -18.08 -12.18 -27.19
CA ARG A 423 -17.26 -11.00 -26.90
C ARG A 423 -18.07 -9.86 -26.31
N PHE A 424 -17.53 -9.25 -25.28
CA PHE A 424 -17.89 -7.92 -24.83
C PHE A 424 -16.70 -7.00 -25.12
N GLU A 425 -16.93 -5.90 -25.82
CA GLU A 425 -15.90 -4.93 -26.17
C GLU A 425 -16.36 -3.52 -25.81
N THR A 426 -15.52 -2.77 -25.11
CA THR A 426 -15.72 -1.34 -24.86
C THR A 426 -14.55 -0.55 -25.38
N GLU A 427 -14.83 0.56 -26.04
CA GLU A 427 -13.81 1.45 -26.60
C GLU A 427 -14.20 2.91 -26.42
N LEU A 428 -13.28 3.72 -25.88
CA LEU A 428 -13.36 5.17 -25.92
C LEU A 428 -12.98 5.66 -27.32
N LYS A 429 -13.90 6.36 -27.98
CA LYS A 429 -13.69 7.03 -29.26
C LYS A 429 -13.81 8.54 -29.10
N THR A 430 -13.51 9.27 -30.17
CA THR A 430 -13.52 10.74 -30.20
C THR A 430 -14.85 11.37 -29.83
N ASP A 431 -15.99 10.68 -29.93
CA ASP A 431 -17.33 11.21 -29.68
C ASP A 431 -18.08 10.53 -28.52
N GLY A 432 -17.48 9.54 -27.84
CA GLY A 432 -18.14 8.82 -26.76
C GLY A 432 -17.53 7.45 -26.42
N ILE A 433 -18.20 6.69 -25.57
CA ILE A 433 -17.86 5.28 -25.29
C ILE A 433 -18.76 4.38 -26.12
N TYR A 434 -18.15 3.39 -26.77
CA TYR A 434 -18.82 2.38 -27.57
C TYR A 434 -18.79 1.06 -26.84
N ILE A 435 -19.91 0.34 -26.85
CA ILE A 435 -20.04 -1.05 -26.39
C ILE A 435 -20.42 -1.89 -27.61
N ASN A 436 -19.60 -2.89 -27.94
CA ASN A 436 -19.74 -3.76 -29.11
C ASN A 436 -19.99 -2.98 -30.42
N GLY A 437 -19.29 -1.86 -30.59
CA GLY A 437 -19.45 -0.99 -31.76
C GLY A 437 -20.69 -0.09 -31.77
N ILE A 438 -21.54 -0.15 -30.73
CA ILE A 438 -22.70 0.74 -30.55
C ILE A 438 -22.34 1.82 -29.54
N LYS A 439 -22.57 3.09 -29.89
CA LYS A 439 -22.35 4.20 -28.95
C LYS A 439 -23.28 4.06 -27.74
N ALA A 440 -22.69 3.94 -26.56
CA ALA A 440 -23.40 3.74 -25.29
C ALA A 440 -23.46 5.02 -24.46
N LEU A 441 -22.40 5.84 -24.50
CA LEU A 441 -22.32 7.13 -23.82
C LEU A 441 -21.80 8.19 -24.79
N ASP A 442 -22.42 9.36 -24.79
CA ASP A 442 -21.97 10.55 -25.50
C ASP A 442 -20.81 11.24 -24.75
N GLU A 443 -20.02 12.03 -25.48
CA GLU A 443 -18.92 12.82 -24.91
C GLU A 443 -19.30 13.63 -23.66
N LYS A 444 -20.49 14.25 -23.66
CA LYS A 444 -20.98 15.06 -22.53
C LYS A 444 -21.21 14.23 -21.26
N GLU A 445 -21.50 12.94 -21.41
CA GLU A 445 -21.69 12.01 -20.30
C GLU A 445 -20.35 11.53 -19.72
N LEU A 446 -19.23 11.82 -20.40
CA LEU A 446 -17.87 11.53 -19.95
C LEU A 446 -17.20 12.75 -19.28
N GLU A 447 -17.88 13.89 -19.26
CA GLU A 447 -17.45 15.06 -18.53
C GLU A 447 -17.50 14.73 -17.03
N PHE A 448 -16.40 14.98 -16.34
CA PHE A 448 -16.40 15.01 -14.89
C PHE A 448 -17.40 16.08 -14.45
N PRO A 449 -18.14 15.85 -13.34
CA PRO A 449 -19.05 16.84 -12.81
C PRO A 449 -18.36 18.19 -12.74
N SER A 450 -18.85 19.18 -13.50
CA SER A 450 -18.31 20.53 -13.45
C SER A 450 -18.39 20.98 -12.00
N LYS A 451 -17.24 21.29 -11.40
CA LYS A 451 -17.19 21.81 -10.03
C LYS A 451 -17.91 23.16 -9.96
N ASN A 452 -19.23 23.13 -9.81
CA ASN A 452 -19.80 23.93 -8.76
C ASN A 452 -19.30 23.27 -7.48
N TYR A 453 -18.47 23.97 -6.71
CA TYR A 453 -18.10 23.57 -5.37
C TYR A 453 -19.31 23.65 -4.41
N ASP A 454 -20.50 23.23 -4.85
CA ASP A 454 -21.75 23.38 -4.11
C ASP A 454 -21.94 22.31 -3.04
N THR A 455 -21.15 21.22 -3.03
CA THR A 455 -21.14 20.24 -1.94
C THR A 455 -19.83 19.46 -1.93
N LEU A 456 -18.83 19.92 -1.18
CA LEU A 456 -17.83 19.01 -0.61
C LEU A 456 -18.48 18.37 0.62
N SER A 457 -19.26 17.31 0.43
CA SER A 457 -19.49 16.38 1.55
C SER A 457 -18.18 15.65 1.78
N TYR A 458 -17.57 15.88 2.94
CA TYR A 458 -16.53 15.01 3.44
C TYR A 458 -17.15 13.62 3.67
N ASP A 459 -17.09 12.76 2.65
CA ASP A 459 -17.50 11.35 2.71
C ASP A 459 -16.44 10.55 3.49
N GLY A 460 -16.36 10.84 4.79
CA GLY A 460 -15.48 10.16 5.75
C GLY A 460 -16.20 9.17 6.68
N ILE A 461 -17.53 9.06 6.62
CA ILE A 461 -18.29 8.06 7.40
C ILE A 461 -19.48 7.60 6.54
N SER A 462 -19.55 6.30 6.25
CA SER A 462 -20.65 5.61 5.56
C SER A 462 -21.93 5.59 6.40
N GLY A 463 -22.54 6.75 6.59
CA GLY A 463 -23.76 6.98 7.36
C GLY A 463 -24.34 8.38 7.17
N ALA A 464 -24.15 8.98 5.98
CA ALA A 464 -24.51 10.36 5.66
C ALA A 464 -25.90 10.75 6.19
N ASN A 465 -25.91 11.62 7.19
CA ASN A 465 -27.12 12.24 7.70
C ASN A 465 -27.61 13.28 6.67
N THR A 466 -28.55 12.87 5.81
CA THR A 466 -29.14 13.71 4.75
C THR A 466 -30.00 14.86 5.27
N GLN A 467 -30.35 14.86 6.56
CA GLN A 467 -31.31 15.79 7.14
C GLN A 467 -30.69 17.19 7.29
N VAL A 468 -29.39 17.29 7.54
CA VAL A 468 -28.69 18.55 7.78
C VAL A 468 -27.57 18.72 6.78
N THR A 469 -27.62 19.80 6.00
CA THR A 469 -26.68 20.06 4.90
C THR A 469 -26.17 21.48 4.94
N SER A 470 -24.97 21.70 4.40
CA SER A 470 -24.42 23.04 4.18
C SER A 470 -23.92 23.20 2.75
N SER A 471 -23.98 24.42 2.23
CA SER A 471 -23.31 24.84 1.00
C SER A 471 -22.65 26.19 1.20
N TYR A 472 -21.74 26.58 0.30
CA TYR A 472 -21.07 27.87 0.40
C TYR A 472 -20.83 28.51 -0.98
N GLU A 473 -20.77 29.84 -0.98
CA GLU A 473 -20.53 30.67 -2.15
C GLU A 473 -19.54 31.79 -1.80
N LEU A 474 -18.49 31.96 -2.59
CA LEU A 474 -17.57 33.08 -2.43
C LEU A 474 -18.17 34.34 -3.06
N ILE A 475 -18.66 35.25 -2.22
CA ILE A 475 -19.28 36.52 -2.66
C ILE A 475 -18.23 37.47 -3.24
N ASN A 476 -17.04 37.49 -2.64
CA ASN A 476 -15.83 38.12 -3.17
C ASN A 476 -14.59 37.53 -2.46
N ASP A 477 -13.38 37.94 -2.87
CA ASP A 477 -12.10 37.45 -2.35
C ASP A 477 -11.96 37.36 -0.82
N ASN A 478 -12.75 38.13 -0.07
CA ASN A 478 -12.68 38.23 1.39
C ASN A 478 -13.98 37.81 2.10
N LEU A 479 -15.05 37.49 1.37
CA LEU A 479 -16.37 37.28 1.95
C LEU A 479 -17.00 35.97 1.43
N LEU A 480 -17.26 35.05 2.34
CA LEU A 480 -17.85 33.75 2.07
C LEU A 480 -19.28 33.69 2.62
N ARG A 481 -20.26 33.36 1.80
CA ARG A 481 -21.62 33.04 2.25
C ARG A 481 -21.70 31.54 2.50
N VAL A 482 -22.11 31.13 3.69
CA VAL A 482 -22.37 29.72 4.02
C VAL A 482 -23.85 29.56 4.36
N SER A 483 -24.52 28.62 3.70
CA SER A 483 -25.94 28.32 3.87
C SER A 483 -26.12 26.99 4.59
N PHE A 484 -27.00 26.94 5.57
CA PHE A 484 -27.30 25.76 6.37
C PHE A 484 -28.78 25.39 6.23
N LYS A 485 -29.07 24.10 6.04
CA LYS A 485 -30.44 23.60 5.86
C LYS A 485 -30.71 22.39 6.75
N TYR A 486 -31.95 22.28 7.21
CA TYR A 486 -32.42 21.13 7.97
C TYR A 486 -33.85 20.72 7.56
N THR A 487 -34.02 19.42 7.31
CA THR A 487 -35.31 18.77 7.08
C THR A 487 -35.44 17.59 8.07
N PRO A 488 -36.35 17.65 9.05
CA PRO A 488 -36.52 16.59 10.04
C PRO A 488 -36.99 15.27 9.41
N ASN A 489 -36.52 14.15 9.94
CA ASN A 489 -37.05 12.82 9.64
C ASN A 489 -38.02 12.35 10.74
N MET A 490 -39.07 13.15 10.96
CA MET A 490 -40.12 12.88 11.94
C MET A 490 -41.50 12.95 11.28
N GLU A 491 -42.45 12.13 11.73
CA GLU A 491 -43.84 12.17 11.21
C GLU A 491 -44.63 13.38 11.72
N VAL A 492 -44.31 13.84 12.93
CA VAL A 492 -44.95 14.97 13.61
C VAL A 492 -43.86 15.79 14.27
N ILE A 493 -43.97 17.12 14.19
CA ILE A 493 -43.09 18.08 14.87
C ILE A 493 -43.93 19.22 15.44
N SER A 494 -43.41 19.86 16.49
CA SER A 494 -43.98 21.05 17.13
C SER A 494 -42.99 22.20 17.21
N ALA A 495 -41.69 21.91 17.25
CA ALA A 495 -40.62 22.90 17.26
C ALA A 495 -39.33 22.30 16.67
N GLY A 496 -38.40 23.16 16.27
CA GLY A 496 -37.08 22.71 15.83
C GLY A 496 -36.19 23.82 15.32
N GLY A 497 -34.94 23.47 15.00
CA GLY A 497 -33.95 24.46 14.59
C GLY A 497 -32.63 23.88 14.10
N ILE A 498 -31.75 24.79 13.72
CA ILE A 498 -30.38 24.53 13.25
C ILE A 498 -29.43 25.27 14.19
N ALA A 499 -28.41 24.58 14.67
CA ALA A 499 -27.30 25.18 15.40
C ALA A 499 -26.00 24.92 14.65
N VAL A 500 -25.24 25.98 14.43
CA VAL A 500 -23.91 25.93 13.82
C VAL A 500 -22.90 26.60 14.75
N SER A 501 -21.72 26.03 14.87
CA SER A 501 -20.67 26.62 15.69
C SER A 501 -19.30 26.55 15.03
N PHE A 502 -18.44 27.50 15.39
CA PHE A 502 -17.17 27.77 14.73
C PHE A 502 -16.06 27.76 15.78
N PRO A 503 -15.40 26.61 16.04
CA PRO A 503 -14.40 26.47 17.10
C PRO A 503 -13.29 27.54 17.09
N GLN A 504 -12.94 28.01 15.90
CA GLN A 504 -11.92 29.03 15.66
C GLN A 504 -12.39 30.48 15.89
N LEU A 505 -13.69 30.75 16.03
CA LEU A 505 -14.23 32.09 16.23
C LEU A 505 -14.71 32.25 17.68
N LYS A 506 -14.29 33.31 18.38
CA LYS A 506 -14.74 33.59 19.75
C LYS A 506 -15.99 34.46 19.82
N ASP A 507 -16.24 35.27 18.79
CA ASP A 507 -17.37 36.19 18.70
C ASP A 507 -17.85 36.35 17.24
N ALA A 508 -18.91 37.12 17.07
CA ALA A 508 -19.55 37.34 15.77
C ALA A 508 -18.90 38.45 14.91
N SER A 509 -17.71 38.98 15.26
CA SER A 509 -17.06 40.09 14.53
C SER A 509 -16.75 39.80 13.06
N LYS A 510 -16.56 38.51 12.74
CA LYS A 510 -16.37 38.01 11.37
C LYS A 510 -17.68 37.78 10.61
N ILE A 511 -18.83 37.76 11.28
CA ILE A 511 -20.15 37.62 10.64
C ILE A 511 -20.62 39.02 10.21
N LYS A 512 -20.67 39.28 8.90
CA LYS A 512 -21.07 40.59 8.34
C LYS A 512 -22.57 40.70 8.12
N ALA A 513 -23.23 39.59 7.83
CA ALA A 513 -24.67 39.51 7.68
C ALA A 513 -25.18 38.09 7.94
N HIS A 514 -26.47 37.97 8.24
CA HIS A 514 -27.19 36.71 8.17
C HIS A 514 -28.47 36.90 7.34
N ASN A 515 -28.92 35.85 6.67
CA ASN A 515 -30.14 35.86 5.88
C ASN A 515 -30.99 34.64 6.22
N THR A 516 -32.29 34.82 6.42
CA THR A 516 -33.24 33.72 6.61
C THR A 516 -34.62 34.14 6.14
N LYS A 517 -35.37 33.18 5.61
CA LYS A 517 -36.83 33.27 5.39
C LYS A 517 -37.59 32.26 6.26
N SER A 518 -36.85 31.48 7.04
CA SER A 518 -37.33 30.26 7.69
C SER A 518 -37.48 30.44 9.20
N PHE A 519 -36.73 31.37 9.78
CA PHE A 519 -36.65 31.63 11.21
C PHE A 519 -36.94 33.10 11.48
N ASP A 520 -37.73 33.38 12.50
CA ASP A 520 -38.06 34.75 12.91
C ASP A 520 -36.84 35.47 13.52
N LYS A 521 -35.92 34.70 14.09
CA LYS A 521 -34.70 35.19 14.72
C LYS A 521 -33.55 34.20 14.53
N ILE A 522 -32.34 34.76 14.44
CA ILE A 522 -31.08 34.03 14.53
C ILE A 522 -30.32 34.54 15.75
N ASP A 523 -30.05 33.65 16.70
CA ASP A 523 -29.37 33.93 17.95
C ASP A 523 -27.87 33.66 17.87
N TYR A 524 -27.08 34.48 18.58
CA TYR A 524 -25.62 34.40 18.60
C TYR A 524 -25.15 34.20 20.04
N TYR A 525 -24.35 33.17 20.26
CA TYR A 525 -23.75 32.85 21.54
C TYR A 525 -22.24 32.95 21.41
N THR A 526 -21.65 34.01 21.95
CA THR A 526 -20.20 34.22 21.93
C THR A 526 -19.54 33.54 23.12
N ALA A 527 -18.21 33.37 23.04
CA ALA A 527 -17.44 32.72 24.09
C ALA A 527 -17.69 33.40 25.45
N GLY A 528 -18.06 32.60 26.46
CA GLY A 528 -18.42 33.04 27.80
C GLY A 528 -19.93 33.17 28.06
N ASN A 529 -20.78 33.19 27.03
CA ASN A 529 -22.24 33.14 27.22
C ASN A 529 -22.68 31.80 27.83
N GLU A 530 -23.73 31.82 28.65
CA GLU A 530 -24.35 30.59 29.14
C GLU A 530 -25.33 30.05 28.11
N ILE A 531 -25.17 28.78 27.75
CA ILE A 531 -26.03 28.04 26.82
C ILE A 531 -26.49 26.75 27.50
N TYR A 532 -27.77 26.42 27.38
CA TYR A 532 -28.32 25.22 28.01
C TYR A 532 -27.99 23.97 27.19
N SER A 533 -27.40 22.95 27.79
CA SER A 533 -27.23 21.63 27.15
C SER A 533 -28.26 20.66 27.69
N GLY A 534 -29.18 20.20 26.82
CA GLY A 534 -30.11 19.13 27.16
C GLY A 534 -29.43 17.78 27.36
N MET A 535 -28.28 17.53 26.68
CA MET A 535 -27.47 16.32 26.89
C MET A 535 -26.86 16.26 28.29
N LEU A 536 -26.47 17.41 28.84
CA LEU A 536 -25.84 17.51 30.16
C LEU A 536 -26.81 17.91 31.28
N GLY A 537 -28.05 18.31 30.93
CA GLY A 537 -29.07 18.80 31.85
C GLY A 537 -28.69 20.09 32.59
N LYS A 538 -27.76 20.90 32.06
CA LYS A 538 -27.24 22.11 32.73
C LYS A 538 -26.79 23.19 31.74
N ASN A 539 -26.69 24.43 32.22
CA ASN A 539 -26.01 25.50 31.50
C ASN A 539 -24.49 25.21 31.42
N VAL A 540 -23.93 25.42 30.25
CA VAL A 540 -22.48 25.41 29.98
C VAL A 540 -22.06 26.78 29.45
N LYS A 541 -20.80 27.14 29.64
CA LYS A 541 -20.24 28.34 29.02
C LYS A 541 -19.81 28.01 27.61
N ALA A 542 -20.26 28.79 26.63
CA ALA A 542 -19.78 28.70 25.28
C ALA A 542 -18.26 28.94 25.25
N GLU A 543 -17.50 28.07 24.60
CA GLU A 543 -16.06 28.21 24.40
C GLU A 543 -15.74 28.96 23.11
N TYR A 544 -16.66 28.92 22.15
CA TYR A 544 -16.55 29.49 20.81
C TYR A 544 -17.93 29.90 20.28
N LEU A 545 -17.95 30.65 19.18
CA LEU A 545 -19.16 31.18 18.58
C LEU A 545 -20.10 30.04 18.17
N MET A 546 -21.35 30.14 18.63
CA MET A 546 -22.48 29.38 18.11
C MET A 546 -23.55 30.33 17.59
N VAL A 547 -24.19 29.94 16.49
CA VAL A 547 -25.30 30.64 15.86
C VAL A 547 -26.46 29.67 15.72
N GLU A 548 -27.64 30.05 16.19
CA GLU A 548 -28.81 29.17 16.24
C GLU A 548 -30.04 29.85 15.64
N GLY A 549 -30.76 29.13 14.78
CA GLY A 549 -32.11 29.47 14.36
C GLY A 549 -33.09 28.45 14.92
N TRP A 550 -34.00 28.87 15.79
CA TRP A 550 -35.02 28.01 16.41
C TRP A 550 -36.43 28.54 16.10
N ASP A 551 -37.34 27.63 15.77
CA ASP A 551 -38.75 27.91 15.51
C ASP A 551 -39.61 27.08 16.49
N GLU A 552 -40.27 27.78 17.42
CA GLU A 552 -41.18 27.18 18.42
C GLU A 552 -42.53 26.73 17.83
N ASN A 553 -42.82 27.07 16.57
CA ASN A 553 -44.10 26.79 15.90
C ASN A 553 -43.93 25.97 14.61
N TRP A 554 -42.84 25.22 14.49
CA TRP A 554 -42.58 24.40 13.31
C TRP A 554 -43.42 23.12 13.33
N THR A 555 -44.45 23.08 12.48
CA THR A 555 -45.47 22.01 12.47
C THR A 555 -45.47 21.13 11.21
N ASP A 556 -44.89 21.59 10.09
CA ASP A 556 -44.78 20.79 8.85
C ASP A 556 -43.41 20.07 8.78
N PRO A 557 -43.35 18.74 8.99
CA PRO A 557 -42.10 17.99 8.95
C PRO A 557 -41.47 17.90 7.55
N LYS A 558 -42.22 18.24 6.49
CA LYS A 558 -41.69 18.28 5.12
C LYS A 558 -41.08 19.62 4.74
N ALA A 559 -41.33 20.66 5.52
CA ALA A 559 -40.80 21.99 5.25
C ALA A 559 -39.32 22.06 5.65
N THR A 560 -38.42 22.31 4.69
CA THR A 560 -37.00 22.57 5.00
C THR A 560 -36.83 23.97 5.59
N LYS A 561 -36.10 24.08 6.69
CA LYS A 561 -35.68 25.36 7.27
C LYS A 561 -34.24 25.65 6.87
N GLU A 562 -33.93 26.93 6.64
CA GLU A 562 -32.59 27.38 6.25
C GLU A 562 -32.25 28.80 6.74
N PHE A 563 -30.96 29.03 6.99
CA PHE A 563 -30.37 30.37 7.11
C PHE A 563 -28.96 30.38 6.52
N SER A 564 -28.45 31.57 6.20
CA SER A 564 -27.07 31.75 5.72
C SER A 564 -26.33 32.82 6.53
N LEU A 565 -25.00 32.69 6.57
CA LEU A 565 -24.09 33.65 7.20
C LEU A 565 -23.06 34.14 6.18
N ASP A 566 -22.84 35.46 6.14
CA ASP A 566 -21.78 36.07 5.33
C ASP A 566 -20.57 36.31 6.24
N ILE A 567 -19.49 35.56 6.01
CA ILE A 567 -18.32 35.45 6.88
C ILE A 567 -17.11 36.08 6.22
N ASP A 568 -16.47 37.02 6.91
CA ASP A 568 -15.21 37.64 6.50
C ASP A 568 -14.04 36.67 6.74
N ILE A 569 -13.43 36.23 5.63
CA ILE A 569 -12.36 35.24 5.57
C ILE A 569 -10.98 35.85 5.34
N THR A 570 -10.84 37.18 5.42
CA THR A 570 -9.60 37.89 5.07
C THR A 570 -8.36 37.32 5.75
N ASP A 571 -8.45 36.99 7.04
CA ASP A 571 -7.32 36.51 7.85
C ASP A 571 -7.22 34.97 7.91
N MET A 572 -8.09 34.26 7.19
CA MET A 572 -8.20 32.79 7.23
C MET A 572 -7.86 32.13 5.87
N LYS A 573 -7.44 32.91 4.87
CA LYS A 573 -7.22 32.45 3.49
C LYS A 573 -6.20 31.32 3.31
N ASN A 574 -5.25 31.16 4.23
CA ASN A 574 -4.24 30.09 4.18
C ASN A 574 -4.58 28.92 5.13
N SER A 575 -5.85 28.77 5.50
CA SER A 575 -6.33 27.79 6.47
C SER A 575 -7.68 27.21 6.01
N TYR A 576 -8.40 26.56 6.92
CA TYR A 576 -9.78 26.13 6.77
C TYR A 576 -10.73 26.97 7.66
N LEU A 577 -12.04 26.88 7.38
CA LEU A 577 -13.12 27.31 8.26
C LEU A 577 -13.75 26.08 8.93
N GLU A 578 -13.50 25.87 10.23
CA GLU A 578 -14.14 24.79 10.99
C GLU A 578 -15.61 25.08 11.25
N ILE A 579 -16.47 24.10 10.95
CA ILE A 579 -17.93 24.21 11.10
C ILE A 579 -18.50 22.94 11.73
N ASN A 580 -19.04 23.10 12.93
CA ASN A 580 -19.83 22.08 13.63
C ASN A 580 -21.32 22.36 13.40
N LEU A 581 -22.02 21.47 12.70
CA LEU A 581 -23.40 21.68 12.26
C LEU A 581 -24.34 20.60 12.81
N ARG A 582 -25.49 21.00 13.33
CA ARG A 582 -26.58 20.09 13.72
C ARG A 582 -27.97 20.68 13.51
N GLY A 583 -28.96 19.80 13.41
CA GLY A 583 -30.38 20.09 13.47
C GLY A 583 -31.04 19.38 14.65
N GLY A 584 -32.13 19.94 15.14
CA GLY A 584 -32.94 19.34 16.20
C GLY A 584 -34.41 19.61 15.99
N ALA A 585 -35.27 18.63 16.28
CA ALA A 585 -36.72 18.79 16.25
C ALA A 585 -37.38 18.13 17.46
N LEU A 586 -38.51 18.67 17.89
CA LEU A 586 -39.32 18.19 19.00
C LEU A 586 -40.74 17.89 18.52
N ASN A 587 -41.39 16.95 19.18
CA ASN A 587 -42.80 16.62 19.06
C ASN A 587 -43.41 16.55 20.45
N GLU A 588 -44.00 17.67 20.87
CA GLU A 588 -44.68 17.81 22.16
C GLU A 588 -46.20 17.64 22.02
N THR A 589 -46.70 17.41 20.80
CA THR A 589 -48.14 17.40 20.48
C THR A 589 -48.72 15.99 20.36
N ASP A 590 -47.93 14.99 19.94
CA ASP A 590 -48.37 13.59 19.84
C ASP A 590 -47.43 12.63 20.59
N SER A 591 -47.83 12.25 21.80
CA SER A 591 -47.10 11.32 22.66
C SER A 591 -46.97 9.87 22.12
N THR A 592 -47.68 9.52 21.04
CA THR A 592 -47.59 8.18 20.41
C THR A 592 -46.49 8.07 19.36
N LYS A 593 -45.86 9.20 19.00
CA LYS A 593 -44.81 9.30 17.98
C LYS A 593 -43.45 9.62 18.60
N LYS A 594 -42.38 9.58 17.79
CA LYS A 594 -41.01 9.93 18.21
C LYS A 594 -41.02 11.32 18.85
N TYR A 595 -40.48 11.45 20.07
CA TYR A 595 -40.53 12.70 20.84
C TYR A 595 -39.57 13.76 20.31
N SER A 596 -38.38 13.36 19.88
CA SER A 596 -37.37 14.30 19.39
C SER A 596 -36.45 13.66 18.37
N GLU A 597 -35.82 14.52 17.57
CA GLU A 597 -34.75 14.18 16.66
C GLU A 597 -33.54 15.06 16.92
N LEU A 598 -32.37 14.45 16.86
CA LEU A 598 -31.09 15.13 16.73
C LEU A 598 -30.42 14.62 15.46
N ALA A 599 -29.92 15.54 14.65
CA ALA A 599 -29.31 15.25 13.37
C ALA A 599 -27.93 15.95 13.31
N PRO A 600 -26.79 15.22 13.38
CA PRO A 600 -26.69 13.77 13.54
C PRO A 600 -27.00 13.30 14.97
N ASP A 601 -27.31 12.00 15.13
CA ASP A 601 -27.37 11.36 16.45
C ASP A 601 -26.01 10.70 16.84
N GLU A 602 -25.95 10.11 18.04
CA GLU A 602 -24.72 9.48 18.56
C GLU A 602 -24.24 8.25 17.76
N SER A 603 -25.11 7.66 16.94
CA SER A 603 -24.73 6.57 16.02
C SER A 603 -24.13 7.10 14.71
N GLN A 604 -24.42 8.36 14.37
CA GLN A 604 -24.01 9.01 13.12
C GLN A 604 -22.76 9.88 13.28
N SER A 605 -22.50 10.42 14.47
CA SER A 605 -21.28 11.20 14.74
C SER A 605 -20.75 11.00 16.15
N PHE A 606 -19.45 10.71 16.24
CA PHE A 606 -18.70 10.67 17.51
C PHE A 606 -18.16 12.05 17.91
N THR A 607 -18.17 13.02 17.01
CA THR A 607 -17.71 14.38 17.28
C THR A 607 -18.83 15.18 17.91
N LYS A 608 -18.54 15.83 19.03
CA LYS A 608 -19.49 16.60 19.81
C LYS A 608 -19.07 18.06 19.88
N ASP A 609 -20.02 18.97 19.89
CA ASP A 609 -19.75 20.38 20.10
C ASP A 609 -19.62 20.73 21.60
N GLN A 610 -19.50 22.03 21.88
CA GLN A 610 -19.45 22.60 23.22
C GLN A 610 -20.68 22.32 24.10
N GLN A 611 -21.84 21.99 23.53
CA GLN A 611 -23.01 21.51 24.29
C GLN A 611 -23.08 19.99 24.40
N SER A 612 -22.05 19.27 23.95
CA SER A 612 -21.96 17.81 23.95
C SER A 612 -22.98 17.10 23.05
N TYR A 613 -23.56 17.81 22.08
CA TYR A 613 -24.39 17.19 21.04
C TYR A 613 -23.51 16.70 19.89
N PRO A 614 -23.79 15.51 19.32
CA PRO A 614 -23.23 15.09 18.04
C PRO A 614 -23.40 16.16 16.94
N VAL A 615 -22.36 16.33 16.13
CA VAL A 615 -22.35 17.31 15.03
C VAL A 615 -21.79 16.71 13.75
N ASN A 616 -22.26 17.26 12.62
CA ASN A 616 -21.65 17.05 11.32
C ASN A 616 -20.51 18.06 11.14
N ILE A 617 -19.35 17.59 10.66
CA ILE A 617 -18.19 18.43 10.39
C ILE A 617 -18.27 18.91 8.95
N ALA A 618 -18.47 20.22 8.77
CA ALA A 618 -18.72 20.86 7.49
C ALA A 618 -17.58 21.85 7.13
N ASP A 619 -16.34 21.47 7.45
CA ASP A 619 -15.18 22.32 7.30
C ASP A 619 -14.93 22.73 5.84
N ILE A 620 -14.50 23.97 5.63
CA ILE A 620 -14.27 24.53 4.30
C ILE A 620 -12.79 24.87 4.15
N ASP A 621 -12.09 24.25 3.19
CA ASP A 621 -10.69 24.60 2.86
C ASP A 621 -10.62 25.95 2.11
N LEU A 622 -10.24 27.00 2.83
CA LEU A 622 -10.17 28.35 2.29
C LEU A 622 -8.94 28.56 1.41
N TYR A 623 -7.87 27.78 1.57
CA TYR A 623 -6.67 27.89 0.74
C TYR A 623 -6.98 27.51 -0.71
N THR A 624 -7.64 26.36 -0.90
CA THR A 624 -8.04 25.91 -2.23
C THR A 624 -9.03 26.87 -2.89
N ILE A 625 -9.97 27.44 -2.12
CA ILE A 625 -11.01 28.33 -2.64
C ILE A 625 -10.46 29.72 -3.01
N THR A 626 -9.53 30.27 -2.21
CA THR A 626 -9.03 31.65 -2.42
C THR A 626 -7.78 31.73 -3.29
N ASN A 627 -6.95 30.67 -3.34
CA ASN A 627 -5.71 30.65 -4.15
C ASN A 627 -5.79 29.71 -5.36
N GLY A 628 -6.80 28.84 -5.46
CA GLY A 628 -6.99 27.93 -6.59
C GLY A 628 -7.30 28.63 -7.93
N GLY A 629 -7.64 29.93 -7.89
CA GLY A 629 -7.96 30.79 -9.03
C GLY A 629 -6.85 31.73 -9.49
N LYS A 630 -5.62 31.24 -9.63
CA LYS A 630 -4.61 31.78 -10.55
C LYS A 630 -3.93 30.67 -11.33
#